data_AF-A0A356B359-F1
#
_entry.id   AF-A0A356B359-F1
#
_cell.length_a   1.000
_cell.length_b   1.000
_cell.length_c   1.000
_cell.angle_alpha   90.00
_cell.angle_beta   90.00
_cell.angle_gamma   90.00
#
_symmetry.space_group_name_H-M   'P 1'
#
loop_
_entity.id
_entity.type
_entity.pdbx_description
1 polymer ?
#
loop_
_entity_poly.entity_id
_entity_poly.type
_entity_poly.pdbx_seq_one_letter_code
_entity_poly.pdbx_strand_id
1 'polypeptide(L)'
;AFPALAGPGESGTWGTRRYNMDAFNEGKFRTYTVGATVSDQKLARVFTIWNDRYTDPDSDFWRTVLYGVEGIHYRWTGEPWKSGMIRKTVEEIPEKQRMYGSFGGSFSSEISPVLNEAMSQFYSFFIESKWADQYTIEPYKYINTKTMGYEMIEDYMDLRSEVIEEINILVDDFRNRAWEGSLGNPETEWNQYIEKLYDTGLKDLVNKFYNDSEFEPYVRPDIN
;
A
#
# COMPACT_ATOMS: atom_id res chain seq x y z
N ALA A 1 9.93 -11.38 2.40
CA ALA A 1 8.52 -11.83 2.49
C ALA A 1 8.50 -13.28 2.98
N PHE A 2 7.56 -13.67 3.85
CA PHE A 2 7.43 -15.08 4.26
C PHE A 2 7.16 -15.94 3.00
N PRO A 3 7.99 -16.96 2.70
CA PRO A 3 7.84 -17.75 1.47
C PRO A 3 6.45 -18.39 1.31
N ALA A 4 5.79 -18.69 2.43
CA ALA A 4 4.45 -19.26 2.51
C ALA A 4 3.31 -18.30 2.11
N LEU A 5 3.58 -17.00 1.94
CA LEU A 5 2.54 -15.99 1.63
C LEU A 5 2.59 -15.49 0.18
N ALA A 6 3.55 -15.94 -0.62
CA ALA A 6 3.57 -15.68 -2.05
C ALA A 6 2.54 -16.59 -2.76
N GLY A 7 1.73 -16.03 -3.66
CA GLY A 7 0.80 -16.82 -4.47
C GLY A 7 1.52 -17.55 -5.62
N PRO A 8 0.89 -18.60 -6.19
CA PRO A 8 1.44 -19.32 -7.34
C PRO A 8 1.55 -18.42 -8.59
N GLY A 9 2.60 -18.62 -9.39
CA GLY A 9 2.92 -17.88 -10.61
C GLY A 9 4.00 -18.59 -11.45
N GLU A 10 4.51 -17.95 -12.49
CA GLU A 10 5.75 -18.37 -13.17
C GLU A 10 6.96 -18.11 -12.25
N SER A 11 8.08 -18.80 -12.46
CA SER A 11 9.29 -18.59 -11.65
C SER A 11 9.74 -17.12 -11.67
N GLY A 12 10.11 -16.59 -10.51
CA GLY A 12 10.41 -15.17 -10.34
C GLY A 12 9.18 -14.23 -10.31
N THR A 13 7.95 -14.74 -10.52
CA THR A 13 6.71 -13.94 -10.47
C THR A 13 5.85 -14.20 -9.23
N TRP A 14 6.37 -14.99 -8.27
CA TRP A 14 5.71 -15.28 -6.99
C TRP A 14 5.48 -13.99 -6.21
N GLY A 15 4.23 -13.57 -6.09
CA GLY A 15 3.89 -12.24 -5.59
C GLY A 15 2.72 -12.24 -4.61
N THR A 16 2.34 -11.06 -4.16
CA THR A 16 1.26 -10.78 -3.20
C THR A 16 -0.16 -10.98 -3.78
N ARG A 17 -0.33 -11.82 -4.81
CA ARG A 17 -1.60 -12.07 -5.53
C ARG A 17 -2.75 -12.61 -4.64
N ARG A 18 -2.47 -12.90 -3.36
CA ARG A 18 -3.44 -13.38 -2.36
C ARG A 18 -3.85 -12.34 -1.32
N TYR A 19 -3.21 -11.15 -1.29
CA TYR A 19 -3.48 -10.15 -0.26
C TYR A 19 -4.62 -9.20 -0.59
N ASN A 20 -5.03 -9.12 -1.87
CA ASN A 20 -6.02 -8.15 -2.32
C ASN A 20 -7.07 -8.83 -3.19
N MET A 21 -8.32 -8.38 -3.04
CA MET A 21 -9.39 -8.71 -3.98
C MET A 21 -9.13 -8.00 -5.32
N ASP A 22 -8.22 -8.53 -6.13
CA ASP A 22 -7.78 -7.90 -7.39
C ASP A 22 -8.93 -7.66 -8.40
N ALA A 23 -10.02 -8.45 -8.30
CA ALA A 23 -11.23 -8.25 -9.09
C ALA A 23 -12.13 -7.07 -8.64
N PHE A 24 -11.91 -6.53 -7.44
CA PHE A 24 -12.75 -5.51 -6.82
C PHE A 24 -11.97 -4.27 -6.36
N ASN A 25 -10.76 -4.05 -6.89
CA ASN A 25 -9.87 -2.98 -6.44
C ASN A 25 -9.44 -2.06 -7.63
N GLU A 26 -8.93 -0.87 -7.36
CA GLU A 26 -8.45 0.08 -8.37
C GLU A 26 -6.91 0.04 -8.48
N GLY A 27 -6.35 0.21 -9.69
CA GLY A 27 -4.90 0.32 -9.91
C GLY A 27 -4.34 -0.48 -11.10
N LYS A 28 -3.00 -0.44 -11.26
CA LYS A 28 -2.29 -1.20 -12.30
C LYS A 28 -2.59 -2.70 -12.12
N PHE A 29 -3.07 -3.35 -13.18
CA PHE A 29 -3.50 -4.76 -13.22
C PHE A 29 -4.85 -5.10 -12.55
N ARG A 30 -5.74 -4.12 -12.35
CA ARG A 30 -7.04 -4.32 -11.69
C ARG A 30 -8.23 -3.89 -12.57
N THR A 31 -9.43 -4.36 -12.23
CA THR A 31 -10.68 -4.10 -12.96
C THR A 31 -11.62 -3.17 -12.19
N TYR A 32 -12.19 -2.18 -12.88
CA TYR A 32 -13.24 -1.33 -12.31
C TYR A 32 -14.58 -2.07 -12.35
N THR A 33 -15.29 -2.08 -11.22
CA THR A 33 -16.61 -2.70 -11.14
C THR A 33 -17.70 -1.66 -11.34
N VAL A 34 -18.69 -2.00 -12.17
CA VAL A 34 -19.85 -1.15 -12.45
C VAL A 34 -21.08 -1.93 -12.00
N GLY A 35 -21.87 -1.35 -11.09
CA GLY A 35 -23.09 -1.98 -10.61
C GLY A 35 -24.09 -2.21 -11.74
N ALA A 36 -24.80 -3.34 -11.73
CA ALA A 36 -25.78 -3.69 -12.75
C ALA A 36 -26.94 -2.68 -12.90
N THR A 37 -27.14 -1.82 -11.90
CA THR A 37 -28.15 -0.75 -11.90
C THR A 37 -27.70 0.53 -12.61
N VAL A 38 -26.44 0.61 -13.05
CA VAL A 38 -25.92 1.75 -13.80
C VAL A 38 -26.45 1.66 -15.23
N SER A 39 -27.21 2.66 -15.66
CA SER A 39 -27.71 2.72 -17.04
C SER A 39 -26.59 3.00 -18.04
N ASP A 40 -26.82 2.63 -19.31
CA ASP A 40 -25.87 2.88 -20.41
C ASP A 40 -25.47 4.34 -20.52
N GLN A 41 -26.41 5.28 -20.31
CA GLN A 41 -26.10 6.71 -20.32
C GLN A 41 -25.12 7.11 -19.21
N LYS A 42 -25.25 6.52 -18.02
CA LYS A 42 -24.33 6.78 -16.90
C LYS A 42 -22.98 6.13 -17.17
N LEU A 43 -22.97 4.91 -17.70
CA LEU A 43 -21.74 4.19 -18.05
C LEU A 43 -20.96 4.91 -19.17
N ALA A 44 -21.65 5.39 -20.21
CA ALA A 44 -21.05 6.19 -21.27
C ALA A 44 -20.37 7.44 -20.71
N ARG A 45 -21.01 8.13 -19.75
CA ARG A 45 -20.44 9.30 -19.10
C ARG A 45 -19.19 8.97 -18.26
N VAL A 46 -19.17 7.82 -17.59
CA VAL A 46 -17.98 7.33 -16.88
C VAL A 46 -16.83 7.06 -17.86
N PHE A 47 -17.10 6.44 -19.00
CA PHE A 47 -16.08 6.21 -20.03
C PHE A 47 -15.60 7.51 -20.70
N THR A 48 -16.45 8.51 -20.86
CA THR A 48 -16.03 9.85 -21.31
C THR A 48 -15.05 10.48 -20.30
N ILE A 49 -15.40 10.50 -19.02
CA ILE A 49 -14.52 11.01 -17.95
C ILE A 49 -13.19 10.25 -17.92
N TRP A 50 -13.25 8.93 -18.07
CA TRP A 50 -12.04 8.09 -18.17
C TRP A 50 -11.17 8.50 -19.35
N ASN A 51 -11.78 8.61 -20.53
CA ASN A 51 -11.06 8.96 -21.75
C ASN A 51 -10.44 10.35 -21.63
N ASP A 52 -11.18 11.35 -21.16
CA ASP A 52 -10.69 12.71 -20.95
C ASP A 52 -9.52 12.73 -19.96
N ARG A 53 -9.58 11.91 -18.91
CA ARG A 53 -8.50 11.76 -17.94
C ARG A 53 -7.23 11.15 -18.54
N TYR A 54 -7.33 10.20 -19.46
CA TYR A 54 -6.14 9.44 -19.90
C TYR A 54 -5.62 9.81 -21.30
N THR A 55 -6.26 10.76 -22.00
CA THR A 55 -5.91 11.07 -23.40
C THR A 55 -5.15 12.39 -23.57
N ASP A 56 -5.48 13.42 -22.77
CA ASP A 56 -4.86 14.74 -22.92
C ASP A 56 -4.66 15.44 -21.56
N PRO A 57 -3.42 15.48 -21.02
CA PRO A 57 -3.11 16.16 -19.76
C PRO A 57 -3.21 17.69 -19.82
N ASP A 58 -3.31 18.26 -21.03
CA ASP A 58 -3.51 19.70 -21.26
C ASP A 58 -4.98 20.10 -21.41
N SER A 59 -5.90 19.14 -21.40
CA SER A 59 -7.33 19.39 -21.55
C SER A 59 -7.92 20.18 -20.37
N ASP A 60 -9.02 20.89 -20.63
CA ASP A 60 -9.78 21.59 -19.59
C ASP A 60 -10.25 20.64 -18.48
N PHE A 61 -10.40 19.35 -18.75
CA PHE A 61 -10.64 18.34 -17.73
C PHE A 61 -9.52 18.32 -16.69
N TRP A 62 -8.25 18.22 -17.09
CA TRP A 62 -7.13 18.25 -16.16
C TRP A 62 -7.01 19.60 -15.46
N ARG A 63 -7.18 20.68 -16.22
CA ARG A 63 -7.00 22.06 -15.73
C ARG A 63 -8.06 22.49 -14.72
N THR A 64 -9.28 21.97 -14.82
CA THR A 64 -10.43 22.44 -14.01
C THR A 64 -11.04 21.33 -13.16
N VAL A 65 -11.11 20.11 -13.69
CA VAL A 65 -11.76 18.93 -13.09
C VAL A 65 -10.76 17.97 -12.45
N LEU A 66 -9.44 18.13 -12.60
CA LEU A 66 -8.45 17.40 -11.79
C LEU A 66 -7.62 18.30 -10.88
N TYR A 67 -7.29 19.52 -11.33
CA TYR A 67 -6.53 20.46 -10.52
C TYR A 67 -7.36 21.56 -9.89
N GLY A 68 -8.61 21.77 -10.30
CA GLY A 68 -9.43 22.87 -9.81
C GLY A 68 -9.10 24.20 -10.49
N VAL A 69 -9.80 25.26 -10.12
CA VAL A 69 -9.65 26.59 -10.72
C VAL A 69 -8.48 27.36 -10.09
N GLU A 70 -7.53 27.86 -10.91
CA GLU A 70 -6.46 28.76 -10.48
C GLU A 70 -7.03 30.03 -9.79
N GLY A 71 -6.39 30.48 -8.71
CA GLY A 71 -6.86 31.57 -7.85
C GLY A 71 -7.87 31.14 -6.79
N ILE A 72 -8.63 30.07 -7.03
CA ILE A 72 -9.58 29.51 -6.07
C ILE A 72 -8.97 28.32 -5.32
N HIS A 73 -8.33 27.39 -6.02
CA HIS A 73 -7.83 26.13 -5.46
C HIS A 73 -6.31 26.04 -5.40
N TYR A 74 -5.62 26.77 -6.28
CA TYR A 74 -4.17 26.84 -6.30
C TYR A 74 -3.69 28.13 -6.96
N ARG A 75 -2.38 28.39 -6.88
CA ARG A 75 -1.67 29.39 -7.69
C ARG A 75 -0.32 28.82 -8.14
N TRP A 76 0.24 29.38 -9.20
CA TRP A 76 1.61 29.09 -9.60
C TRP A 76 2.61 29.92 -8.79
N THR A 77 3.83 29.41 -8.61
CA THR A 77 4.95 30.19 -8.08
C THR A 77 5.57 31.11 -9.12
N GLY A 78 5.35 30.84 -10.40
CA GLY A 78 5.85 31.60 -11.55
C GLY A 78 5.01 31.33 -12.80
N GLU A 79 5.65 31.08 -13.95
CA GLU A 79 4.93 30.76 -15.19
C GLU A 79 4.06 29.50 -15.05
N PRO A 80 2.79 29.53 -15.49
CA PRO A 80 1.93 28.34 -15.53
C PRO A 80 2.61 27.18 -16.26
N TRP A 81 2.52 25.98 -15.68
CA TRP A 81 3.07 24.73 -16.25
C TRP A 81 4.60 24.64 -16.37
N LYS A 82 5.33 25.69 -15.96
CA LYS A 82 6.80 25.69 -15.87
C LYS A 82 7.32 25.96 -14.46
N SER A 83 6.41 25.98 -13.48
CA SER A 83 6.73 26.31 -12.08
C SER A 83 5.91 25.45 -11.11
N GLY A 84 6.21 25.56 -9.81
CA GLY A 84 5.51 24.81 -8.78
C GLY A 84 4.07 25.31 -8.59
N MET A 85 3.15 24.40 -8.33
CA MET A 85 1.77 24.71 -7.95
C MET A 85 1.66 24.74 -6.42
N ILE A 86 1.19 25.85 -5.86
CA ILE A 86 0.85 25.97 -4.43
C ILE A 86 -0.65 25.78 -4.28
N ARG A 87 -1.04 24.70 -3.60
CA ARG A 87 -2.43 24.39 -3.26
C ARG A 87 -2.91 25.25 -2.10
N LYS A 88 -4.16 25.71 -2.17
CA LYS A 88 -4.85 26.31 -1.03
C LYS A 88 -5.37 25.21 -0.09
N THR A 89 -5.34 25.50 1.19
CA THR A 89 -5.97 24.66 2.23
C THR A 89 -7.50 24.73 2.12
N VAL A 90 -8.22 23.75 2.69
CA VAL A 90 -9.68 23.65 2.59
C VAL A 90 -10.38 24.88 3.21
N GLU A 91 -9.76 25.43 4.26
CA GLU A 91 -10.21 26.60 4.99
C GLU A 91 -10.16 27.87 4.12
N GLU A 92 -9.20 27.93 3.18
CA GLU A 92 -9.02 29.06 2.25
C GLU A 92 -9.94 28.99 1.03
N ILE A 93 -10.66 27.88 0.84
CA ILE A 93 -11.55 27.66 -0.30
C ILE A 93 -13.01 27.89 0.13
N PRO A 94 -13.77 28.76 -0.55
CA PRO A 94 -15.19 28.95 -0.29
C PRO A 94 -15.95 27.64 -0.33
N GLU A 95 -16.84 27.41 0.64
CA GLU A 95 -17.51 26.10 0.85
C GLU A 95 -18.16 25.53 -0.41
N LYS A 96 -18.84 26.38 -1.21
CA LYS A 96 -19.51 25.99 -2.46
C LYS A 96 -18.56 25.64 -3.60
N GLN A 97 -17.28 25.96 -3.46
CA GLN A 97 -16.23 25.73 -4.43
C GLN A 97 -15.24 24.67 -3.93
N ARG A 98 -15.46 24.10 -2.74
CA ARG A 98 -14.67 22.98 -2.26
C ARG A 98 -14.86 21.77 -3.16
N MET A 99 -13.81 20.98 -3.28
CA MET A 99 -13.75 19.81 -4.14
C MET A 99 -13.93 18.56 -3.29
N TYR A 100 -14.75 17.61 -3.74
CA TYR A 100 -15.11 16.39 -3.00
C TYR A 100 -14.76 15.14 -3.82
N GLY A 101 -14.18 14.13 -3.17
CA GLY A 101 -13.45 13.07 -3.86
C GLY A 101 -14.21 11.82 -4.26
N SER A 102 -14.04 11.43 -5.53
CA SER A 102 -14.10 10.05 -6.03
C SER A 102 -13.64 9.97 -7.50
N PHE A 103 -13.41 8.74 -7.96
CA PHE A 103 -12.99 8.29 -9.29
C PHE A 103 -11.78 9.04 -9.87
N GLY A 104 -10.61 8.44 -9.65
CA GLY A 104 -9.38 8.90 -10.28
C GLY A 104 -8.55 9.90 -9.49
N GLY A 105 -8.70 9.93 -8.16
CA GLY A 105 -7.96 10.88 -7.33
C GLY A 105 -8.28 12.34 -7.68
N SER A 106 -9.38 12.56 -8.41
CA SER A 106 -9.96 13.87 -8.65
C SER A 106 -10.52 14.36 -7.32
N PHE A 107 -9.58 14.93 -6.55
CA PHE A 107 -9.73 15.67 -5.31
C PHE A 107 -9.97 14.86 -4.04
N SER A 108 -9.01 14.79 -3.14
CA SER A 108 -9.35 14.74 -1.71
C SER A 108 -8.24 15.34 -0.86
N SER A 109 -8.69 15.99 0.22
CA SER A 109 -7.95 16.26 1.44
C SER A 109 -8.56 15.51 2.65
N GLU A 110 -9.51 14.58 2.43
CA GLU A 110 -10.15 13.77 3.48
C GLU A 110 -10.29 12.29 3.10
N ILE A 111 -10.40 11.47 4.14
CA ILE A 111 -10.40 10.00 4.12
C ILE A 111 -11.70 9.47 3.46
N SER A 112 -11.57 8.54 2.52
CA SER A 112 -12.71 7.91 1.81
C SER A 112 -13.62 7.13 2.77
N PRO A 113 -14.91 7.50 2.93
CA PRO A 113 -15.84 6.79 3.81
C PRO A 113 -16.22 5.40 3.25
N VAL A 114 -16.19 5.21 1.93
CA VAL A 114 -16.54 3.92 1.29
C VAL A 114 -15.44 2.88 1.50
N LEU A 115 -14.17 3.30 1.46
CA LEU A 115 -13.06 2.41 1.79
C LEU A 115 -13.03 2.11 3.29
N ASN A 116 -13.30 3.09 4.15
CA ASN A 116 -13.18 2.88 5.59
C ASN A 116 -14.35 2.16 6.25
N GLU A 117 -15.60 2.43 5.90
CA GLU A 117 -16.74 1.80 6.58
C GLU A 117 -16.89 0.33 6.16
N ALA A 118 -16.77 0.03 4.87
CA ALA A 118 -16.80 -1.35 4.38
C ALA A 118 -15.59 -2.16 4.89
N MET A 119 -14.38 -1.57 4.91
CA MET A 119 -13.22 -2.24 5.53
C MET A 119 -13.40 -2.39 7.03
N SER A 120 -13.94 -1.39 7.74
CA SER A 120 -14.21 -1.48 9.17
C SER A 120 -15.20 -2.61 9.48
N GLN A 121 -16.34 -2.68 8.77
CA GLN A 121 -17.32 -3.76 8.96
C GLN A 121 -16.73 -5.13 8.61
N PHE A 122 -15.90 -5.21 7.57
CA PHE A 122 -15.20 -6.44 7.21
C PHE A 122 -14.19 -6.85 8.30
N TYR A 123 -13.35 -5.94 8.80
CA TYR A 123 -12.42 -6.23 9.89
C TYR A 123 -13.16 -6.59 11.20
N SER A 124 -14.25 -5.89 11.53
CA SER A 124 -15.12 -6.23 12.67
C SER A 124 -15.65 -7.66 12.54
N PHE A 125 -16.16 -8.04 11.36
CA PHE A 125 -16.59 -9.43 11.12
C PHE A 125 -15.45 -10.44 11.30
N PHE A 126 -14.23 -10.17 10.80
CA PHE A 126 -13.08 -11.07 10.96
C PHE A 126 -12.62 -11.23 12.41
N ILE A 127 -12.74 -10.18 13.21
CA ILE A 127 -12.38 -10.18 14.64
C ILE A 127 -13.48 -10.88 15.45
N GLU A 128 -14.75 -10.49 15.26
CA GLU A 128 -15.89 -11.07 15.97
C GLU A 128 -16.05 -12.57 15.68
N SER A 129 -15.84 -12.98 14.43
CA SER A 129 -15.88 -14.40 14.01
C SER A 129 -14.62 -15.19 14.42
N LYS A 130 -13.63 -14.55 15.06
CA LYS A 130 -12.32 -15.10 15.41
C LYS A 130 -11.52 -15.65 14.23
N TRP A 131 -11.89 -15.28 13.00
CA TRP A 131 -11.13 -15.63 11.80
C TRP A 131 -9.73 -15.05 11.83
N ALA A 132 -9.57 -13.82 12.32
CA ALA A 132 -8.27 -13.19 12.47
C ALA A 132 -7.34 -14.03 13.36
N ASP A 133 -7.82 -14.47 14.52
CA ASP A 133 -7.01 -15.24 15.48
C ASP A 133 -6.67 -16.65 14.97
N GLN A 134 -7.48 -17.21 14.07
CA GLN A 134 -7.26 -18.57 13.53
C GLN A 134 -6.35 -18.60 12.30
N TYR A 135 -6.40 -17.58 11.46
CA TYR A 135 -5.83 -17.64 10.11
C TYR A 135 -4.83 -16.53 9.79
N THR A 136 -4.60 -15.60 10.72
CA THR A 136 -3.61 -14.54 10.52
C THR A 136 -2.39 -14.74 11.41
N ILE A 137 -1.24 -14.25 10.95
CA ILE A 137 -0.02 -14.18 11.75
C ILE A 137 0.08 -12.75 12.26
N GLU A 138 0.04 -12.59 13.57
CA GLU A 138 0.29 -11.30 14.20
C GLU A 138 1.79 -11.10 14.42
N PRO A 139 2.35 -9.96 14.00
CA PRO A 139 3.73 -9.64 14.31
C PRO A 139 3.88 -9.33 15.81
N TYR A 140 4.91 -9.87 16.45
CA TYR A 140 5.25 -9.51 17.84
C TYR A 140 5.74 -8.07 17.96
N LYS A 141 6.52 -7.60 16.97
CA LYS A 141 6.96 -6.21 16.81
C LYS A 141 6.64 -5.75 15.39
N TYR A 142 6.12 -4.54 15.25
CA TYR A 142 5.71 -3.98 13.96
C TYR A 142 6.56 -2.75 13.64
N ILE A 143 7.25 -2.73 12.50
CA ILE A 143 8.09 -1.59 12.10
C ILE A 143 7.19 -0.40 11.79
N ASN A 144 7.17 0.58 12.69
CA ASN A 144 6.34 1.78 12.58
C ASN A 144 6.92 2.88 13.49
N THR A 145 6.77 4.14 13.12
CA THR A 145 7.16 5.29 13.93
C THR A 145 6.53 5.28 15.32
N LYS A 146 5.31 4.74 15.47
CA LYS A 146 4.60 4.65 16.75
C LYS A 146 5.24 3.66 17.74
N THR A 147 5.78 2.56 17.23
CA THR A 147 6.35 1.46 18.05
C THR A 147 7.86 1.57 18.22
N MET A 148 8.54 2.29 17.32
CA MET A 148 9.99 2.48 17.35
C MET A 148 10.42 3.89 17.78
N GLY A 149 9.58 4.90 17.58
CA GLY A 149 10.00 6.30 17.62
C GLY A 149 10.70 6.73 16.32
N TYR A 150 10.86 8.05 16.12
CA TYR A 150 11.41 8.62 14.88
C TYR A 150 12.91 8.31 14.69
N GLU A 151 13.70 8.40 15.75
CA GLU A 151 15.15 8.18 15.67
C GLU A 151 15.47 6.70 15.38
N MET A 152 14.87 5.78 16.13
CA MET A 152 15.11 4.35 15.93
C MET A 152 14.66 3.86 14.55
N ILE A 153 13.54 4.37 14.01
CA ILE A 153 13.10 3.95 12.68
C ILE A 153 14.01 4.49 11.59
N GLU A 154 14.57 5.69 11.73
CA GLU A 154 15.57 6.23 10.80
C GLU A 154 16.83 5.36 10.80
N ASP A 155 17.40 5.10 11.99
CA ASP A 155 18.52 4.19 12.20
C ASP A 155 18.27 2.78 11.62
N TYR A 156 17.05 2.28 11.79
CA TYR A 156 16.63 0.98 11.25
C TYR A 156 16.61 1.00 9.72
N MET A 157 16.06 2.05 9.11
CA MET A 157 15.98 2.15 7.66
C MET A 157 17.37 2.29 7.03
N ASP A 158 18.27 3.01 7.68
CA ASP A 158 19.66 3.16 7.24
C ASP A 158 20.38 1.81 7.26
N LEU A 159 20.43 1.11 8.40
CA LEU A 159 21.07 -0.21 8.48
C LEU A 159 20.40 -1.22 7.54
N ARG A 160 19.07 -1.17 7.43
CA ARG A 160 18.33 -2.04 6.51
C ARG A 160 18.75 -1.77 5.07
N SER A 161 18.95 -0.51 4.67
CA SER A 161 19.30 -0.16 3.29
C SER A 161 20.64 -0.79 2.86
N GLU A 162 21.56 -0.99 3.80
CA GLU A 162 22.86 -1.60 3.57
C GLU A 162 22.78 -3.12 3.31
N VAL A 163 21.85 -3.82 3.98
CA VAL A 163 21.81 -5.30 3.97
C VAL A 163 20.65 -5.89 3.17
N ILE A 164 19.62 -5.09 2.83
CA ILE A 164 18.36 -5.62 2.30
C ILE A 164 18.50 -6.27 0.92
N GLU A 165 19.42 -5.80 0.08
CA GLU A 165 19.62 -6.36 -1.25
C GLU A 165 20.11 -7.80 -1.16
N GLU A 166 21.16 -8.05 -0.37
CA GLU A 166 21.72 -9.39 -0.17
C GLU A 166 20.72 -10.33 0.51
N ILE A 167 20.00 -9.83 1.52
CA ILE A 167 18.90 -10.56 2.16
C ILE A 167 17.86 -10.98 1.12
N ASN A 168 17.43 -10.06 0.25
CA ASN A 168 16.40 -10.36 -0.74
C ASN A 168 16.86 -11.41 -1.76
N ILE A 169 18.14 -11.41 -2.15
CA ILE A 169 18.70 -12.44 -3.04
C ILE A 169 18.54 -13.84 -2.41
N LEU A 170 18.87 -13.98 -1.12
CA LEU A 170 18.71 -15.26 -0.39
C LEU A 170 17.23 -15.66 -0.25
N VAL A 171 16.36 -14.70 0.07
CA VAL A 171 14.91 -14.92 0.17
C VAL A 171 14.34 -15.40 -1.15
N ASP A 172 14.75 -14.78 -2.26
CA ASP A 172 14.25 -15.08 -3.60
C ASP A 172 14.73 -16.46 -4.10
N ASP A 173 16.00 -16.82 -3.87
CA ASP A 173 16.53 -18.15 -4.18
C ASP A 173 15.76 -19.25 -3.43
N PHE A 174 15.66 -19.13 -2.11
CA PHE A 174 14.97 -20.12 -1.29
C PHE A 174 13.50 -20.24 -1.70
N ARG A 175 12.82 -19.10 -1.91
CA ARG A 175 11.42 -19.05 -2.36
C ARG A 175 11.25 -19.77 -3.70
N ASN A 176 12.07 -19.47 -4.70
CA ASN A 176 11.95 -20.07 -6.03
C ASN A 176 12.12 -21.58 -5.96
N ARG A 177 13.15 -22.06 -5.26
CA ARG A 177 13.39 -23.50 -5.08
C ARG A 177 12.25 -24.21 -4.34
N ALA A 178 11.67 -23.55 -3.33
CA ALA A 178 10.51 -24.07 -2.61
C ALA A 178 9.30 -24.27 -3.54
N TRP A 179 8.99 -23.27 -4.37
CA TRP A 179 7.86 -23.33 -5.31
C TRP A 179 8.09 -24.28 -6.47
N GLU A 180 9.33 -24.41 -6.93
CA GLU A 180 9.73 -25.35 -7.99
C GLU A 180 9.85 -26.80 -7.49
N GLY A 181 9.63 -27.05 -6.19
CA GLY A 181 9.79 -28.38 -5.60
C GLY A 181 11.23 -28.89 -5.67
N SER A 182 12.20 -27.97 -5.72
CA SER A 182 13.63 -28.25 -5.86
C SER A 182 14.41 -28.23 -4.54
N LEU A 183 13.70 -28.10 -3.41
CA LEU A 183 14.29 -28.34 -2.10
C LEU A 183 14.49 -29.85 -1.90
N GLY A 184 15.67 -30.24 -1.43
CA GLY A 184 15.97 -31.61 -1.02
C GLY A 184 15.22 -31.97 0.27
N ASN A 185 15.84 -31.70 1.43
CA ASN A 185 15.16 -31.85 2.72
C ASN A 185 14.65 -30.47 3.19
N PRO A 186 13.33 -30.22 3.21
CA PRO A 186 12.80 -28.90 3.54
C PRO A 186 13.17 -28.39 4.93
N GLU A 187 13.28 -29.27 5.93
CA GLU A 187 13.64 -28.89 7.30
C GLU A 187 15.11 -28.48 7.39
N THR A 188 16.00 -29.28 6.80
CA THR A 188 17.43 -28.96 6.74
C THR A 188 17.68 -27.67 5.96
N GLU A 189 17.06 -27.52 4.79
CA GLU A 189 17.26 -26.34 3.95
C GLU A 189 16.65 -25.08 4.57
N TRP A 190 15.55 -25.21 5.31
CA TRP A 190 15.00 -24.11 6.09
C TRP A 190 15.98 -23.63 7.15
N ASN A 191 16.56 -24.53 7.94
CA ASN A 191 17.53 -24.16 8.98
C ASN A 191 18.76 -23.46 8.37
N GLN A 192 19.30 -24.00 7.28
CA GLN A 192 20.43 -23.38 6.57
C GLN A 192 20.07 -22.02 5.98
N TYR A 193 18.85 -21.85 5.47
CA TYR A 193 18.36 -20.56 4.97
C TYR A 193 18.29 -19.53 6.10
N ILE A 194 17.76 -19.90 7.27
CA ILE A 194 17.71 -19.00 8.43
C ILE A 194 19.12 -18.61 8.87
N GLU A 195 20.05 -19.56 9.00
CA GLU A 195 21.44 -19.26 9.36
C GLU A 195 22.08 -18.24 8.40
N LYS A 196 21.93 -18.46 7.08
CA LYS A 196 22.46 -17.53 6.06
C LYS A 196 21.83 -16.15 6.17
N LEU A 197 20.51 -16.05 6.41
CA LEU A 197 19.87 -14.76 6.60
C LEU A 197 20.50 -13.98 7.77
N TYR A 198 20.73 -14.65 8.90
CA TYR A 198 21.37 -14.04 10.06
C TYR A 198 22.79 -13.56 9.74
N ASP A 199 23.58 -14.37 9.03
CA ASP A 199 24.95 -14.02 8.65
C ASP A 199 25.02 -12.88 7.61
N THR A 200 24.00 -12.72 6.78
CA THR A 200 23.87 -11.65 5.76
C THR A 200 23.30 -10.34 6.33
N GLY A 201 23.42 -10.12 7.65
CA GLY A 201 23.07 -8.85 8.28
C GLY A 201 21.69 -8.78 8.94
N LEU A 202 20.86 -9.84 8.84
CA LEU A 202 19.63 -9.90 9.64
C LEU A 202 19.94 -9.92 11.14
N LYS A 203 21.08 -10.53 11.53
CA LYS A 203 21.51 -10.57 12.93
C LYS A 203 21.68 -9.19 13.54
N ASP A 204 22.23 -8.24 12.79
CA ASP A 204 22.47 -6.88 13.28
C ASP A 204 21.17 -6.10 13.42
N LEU A 205 20.26 -6.24 12.44
CA LEU A 205 18.90 -5.69 12.56
C LEU A 205 18.17 -6.25 13.78
N VAL A 206 18.28 -7.55 14.04
CA VAL A 206 17.65 -8.20 15.20
C VAL A 206 18.27 -7.70 16.50
N ASN A 207 19.58 -7.71 16.60
CA ASN A 207 20.28 -7.35 17.83
C ASN A 207 20.14 -5.86 18.17
N LYS A 208 20.26 -4.98 17.17
CA LYS A 208 20.20 -3.53 17.37
C LYS A 208 18.78 -3.04 17.64
N PHE A 209 17.76 -3.62 17.00
CA PHE A 209 16.40 -3.09 17.07
C PHE A 209 15.40 -4.05 17.69
N TYR A 210 15.30 -5.29 17.20
CA TYR A 210 14.27 -6.22 17.69
C TYR A 210 14.49 -6.69 19.12
N ASN A 211 15.73 -6.72 19.59
CA ASN A 211 16.07 -7.01 20.99
C ASN A 211 16.09 -5.77 21.88
N ASP A 212 15.93 -4.56 21.30
CA ASP A 212 15.81 -3.33 22.06
C ASP A 212 14.47 -3.29 22.80
N SER A 213 14.50 -2.95 24.08
CA SER A 213 13.29 -2.78 24.90
C SER A 213 12.47 -1.56 24.48
N GLU A 214 13.09 -0.53 23.89
CA GLU A 214 12.39 0.67 23.40
C GLU A 214 11.58 0.38 22.13
N PHE A 215 11.91 -0.68 21.38
CA PHE A 215 11.04 -1.14 20.31
C PHE A 215 9.86 -1.92 20.93
N GLU A 216 8.79 -1.18 21.23
CA GLU A 216 7.62 -1.70 21.91
C GLU A 216 6.92 -2.82 21.11
N PRO A 217 6.41 -3.87 21.80
CA PRO A 217 5.58 -4.88 21.17
C PRO A 217 4.38 -4.28 20.45
N TYR A 218 3.98 -4.92 19.35
CA TYR A 218 2.75 -4.54 18.67
C TYR A 218 1.55 -4.85 19.56
N VAL A 219 0.74 -3.82 19.84
CA VAL A 219 -0.55 -3.96 20.49
C VAL A 219 -1.61 -3.76 19.43
N ARG A 220 -2.43 -4.81 19.21
CA ARG A 220 -3.60 -4.72 18.33
C ARG A 220 -4.48 -3.57 18.82
N PRO A 221 -4.80 -2.57 17.97
CA PRO A 221 -5.72 -1.50 18.34
C PRO A 221 -7.07 -2.09 18.76
N ASP A 222 -7.64 -1.58 19.85
CA ASP A 222 -9.03 -1.87 20.20
C ASP A 222 -9.92 -1.17 19.16
N ILE A 223 -10.83 -1.93 18.54
CA ILE A 223 -11.73 -1.44 17.49
C ILE A 223 -13.17 -1.34 18.02
N ASN A 224 -13.35 -1.42 19.35
CA ASN A 224 -14.64 -1.26 20.03
C ASN A 224 -14.98 0.20 20.31
#